data_AF-A0A821PST0-F1
#
_entry.id   AF-A0A821PST0-F1
#
_cell.length_a   1.000
_cell.length_b   1.000
_cell.length_c   1.000
_cell.angle_alpha   90.00
_cell.angle_beta   90.00
_cell.angle_gamma   90.00
#
_symmetry.space_group_name_H-M   'P 1'
#
loop_
_entity.id
_entity.type
_entity.pdbx_description
1 polymer ?
#
loop_
_entity_poly.entity_id
_entity_poly.type
_entity_poly.pdbx_seq_one_letter_code
_entity_poly.pdbx_strand_id
1 'polypeptide(L)'
;MTRFAKHKKSKKKSIGEDATPWEKLKEPLNEEDQRKEAKRLEKKRKRELKKICFRCRTPGHSMNECTSEICDEQKKKRDIKTGICYKCGSTEHRLKQCTVKGDSFAYATCFICGKQGHWSRLCPDNPNGLYPNGGCCNECGSKQHFKRDCPTLLKKQGIDDQQLPCLTSTTNNIDDNVESIIEKSNKTKKSLKRLKLIIKMKIAIEGCCHGELDRIYETIKQIETEQNIKIDLLLIGGDFQAIRNEHDLQSMAVPPKYRSMQDFWRYYSGEKRAPILTIFIGGNHESSNFLIELPYGGWVASNIYYMGYANVVNYNGLRIAGLSGIYKSHDYNSGHYELPPFDEKTMRSIYHIRSLDVFRIKQLQQGKIDIMLSHDWPRGIVWYGDTQRLLQRKQHFHNDIYANQLGSEPLEEVLLRIQPKYWFSAHLHVKFAALVEHTNGQLTRFLALDKCIPGRDFLQVSLYEKKH
;
A
#
# COMPACT_ATOMS: atom_id res chain seq x y z
N MET A 1 19.67 -54.84 -13.46
CA MET A 1 20.47 -53.98 -14.37
C MET A 1 19.85 -52.60 -14.40
N THR A 2 20.43 -51.64 -13.69
CA THR A 2 20.08 -50.22 -13.82
C THR A 2 21.36 -49.41 -13.69
N ARG A 3 21.64 -48.66 -14.76
CA ARG A 3 22.90 -47.96 -15.01
C ARG A 3 23.07 -46.80 -14.04
N PHE A 4 24.20 -46.80 -13.33
CA PHE A 4 24.74 -45.65 -12.63
C PHE A 4 25.09 -44.54 -13.63
N ALA A 5 24.45 -43.37 -13.50
CA ALA A 5 24.98 -42.12 -14.02
C ALA A 5 25.68 -41.38 -12.87
N LYS A 6 27.01 -41.49 -12.81
CA LYS A 6 27.88 -40.68 -11.94
C LYS A 6 27.68 -39.21 -12.28
N HIS A 7 26.95 -38.46 -11.44
CA HIS A 7 26.98 -37.01 -11.49
C HIS A 7 28.36 -36.53 -11.03
N LYS A 8 29.11 -35.95 -11.96
CA LYS A 8 30.34 -35.21 -11.68
C LYS A 8 30.02 -34.15 -10.63
N LYS A 9 30.72 -34.18 -9.49
CA LYS A 9 30.77 -33.07 -8.54
C LYS A 9 31.17 -31.80 -9.32
N SER A 10 30.21 -30.93 -9.62
CA SER A 10 30.55 -29.56 -9.99
C SER A 10 31.23 -28.95 -8.78
N LYS A 11 32.48 -28.49 -8.95
CA LYS A 11 33.25 -27.80 -7.92
C LYS A 11 32.34 -26.77 -7.24
N LYS A 12 32.05 -26.97 -5.94
CA LYS A 12 31.56 -25.91 -5.08
C LYS A 12 32.56 -24.75 -5.24
N LYS A 13 32.17 -23.66 -5.91
CA LYS A 13 32.81 -22.37 -5.66
C LYS A 13 32.46 -22.07 -4.22
N SER A 14 33.46 -22.09 -3.34
CA SER A 14 33.37 -21.49 -2.02
C SER A 14 32.82 -20.09 -2.22
N ILE A 15 31.61 -19.84 -1.73
CA ILE A 15 31.11 -18.49 -1.52
C ILE A 15 31.91 -18.01 -0.32
N GLY A 16 33.09 -17.47 -0.61
CA GLY A 16 33.90 -16.77 0.36
C GLY A 16 33.14 -15.54 0.80
N GLU A 17 33.04 -15.41 2.11
CA GLU A 17 32.92 -14.15 2.84
C GLU A 17 33.77 -13.09 2.14
N ASP A 18 33.11 -12.03 1.67
CA ASP A 18 33.60 -10.66 1.46
C ASP A 18 32.79 -10.02 0.33
N ALA A 19 32.04 -8.97 0.68
CA ALA A 19 31.46 -8.07 -0.30
C ALA A 19 32.57 -7.51 -1.20
N THR A 20 32.34 -7.41 -2.52
CA THR A 20 33.32 -6.89 -3.46
C THR A 20 33.80 -5.52 -2.99
N PRO A 21 35.10 -5.33 -2.67
CA PRO A 21 35.60 -4.07 -2.16
C PRO A 21 35.28 -2.90 -3.10
N TRP A 22 34.96 -1.73 -2.53
CA TRP A 22 34.59 -0.50 -3.26
C TRP A 22 35.53 -0.14 -4.41
N GLU A 23 36.82 -0.46 -4.27
CA GLU A 23 37.85 -0.21 -5.28
C GLU A 23 37.63 -1.01 -6.57
N LYS A 24 37.08 -2.23 -6.49
CA LYS A 24 36.78 -3.09 -7.65
C LYS A 24 35.49 -2.70 -8.39
N LEU A 25 34.65 -1.86 -7.79
CA LEU A 25 33.41 -1.36 -8.42
C LEU A 25 33.64 -0.09 -9.26
N LYS A 26 34.81 0.54 -9.14
CA LYS A 26 35.24 1.66 -10.00
C LYS A 26 35.83 1.20 -11.33
N GLU A 27 36.15 -0.09 -11.46
CA GLU A 27 36.66 -0.65 -12.70
C GLU A 27 35.52 -0.73 -13.74
N PRO A 28 35.79 -0.44 -15.02
CA PRO A 28 34.80 -0.60 -16.07
C PRO A 28 34.28 -2.04 -16.10
N LEU A 29 32.97 -2.20 -16.25
CA LEU A 29 32.30 -3.51 -16.31
C LEU A 29 33.06 -4.43 -17.28
N ASN A 30 33.23 -5.70 -16.91
CA ASN A 30 33.79 -6.69 -17.83
C ASN A 30 32.91 -6.83 -19.08
N GLU A 31 33.47 -7.35 -20.18
CA GLU A 31 32.75 -7.47 -21.45
C GLU A 31 31.43 -8.26 -21.35
N GLU A 32 31.34 -9.23 -20.44
CA GLU A 32 30.13 -10.03 -20.27
C GLU A 32 28.99 -9.20 -19.65
N ASP A 33 29.31 -8.40 -18.65
CA ASP A 33 28.34 -7.55 -17.95
C ASP A 33 27.97 -6.32 -18.81
N GLN A 34 28.90 -5.78 -19.59
CA GLN A 34 28.60 -4.80 -20.63
C GLN A 34 27.58 -5.35 -21.65
N ARG A 35 27.75 -6.61 -22.10
CA ARG A 35 26.80 -7.26 -23.03
C ARG A 35 25.42 -7.47 -22.38
N LYS A 36 25.34 -7.77 -21.09
CA LYS A 36 24.05 -7.92 -20.37
C LYS A 36 23.33 -6.58 -20.25
N GLU A 37 24.04 -5.52 -19.90
CA GLU A 37 23.45 -4.17 -19.76
C GLU A 37 23.02 -3.61 -21.12
N ALA A 38 23.81 -3.83 -22.19
CA ALA A 38 23.43 -3.48 -23.55
C ALA A 38 22.11 -4.16 -23.99
N LYS A 39 21.94 -5.46 -23.70
CA LYS A 39 20.68 -6.19 -23.96
C LYS A 39 19.51 -5.62 -23.17
N ARG A 40 19.73 -5.13 -21.95
CA ARG A 40 18.69 -4.50 -21.11
C ARG A 40 18.24 -3.16 -21.70
N LEU A 41 19.19 -2.31 -22.08
CA LEU A 41 18.95 -1.03 -22.75
C LEU A 41 18.20 -1.23 -24.09
N GLU A 42 18.58 -2.23 -24.87
CA GLU A 42 17.92 -2.55 -26.14
C GLU A 42 16.45 -2.96 -25.94
N LYS A 43 16.15 -3.78 -24.92
CA LYS A 43 14.77 -4.14 -24.55
C LYS A 43 13.95 -2.92 -24.12
N LYS A 44 14.55 -1.98 -23.38
CA LYS A 44 13.91 -0.73 -22.98
C LYS A 44 13.56 0.12 -24.20
N ARG A 45 14.52 0.32 -25.11
CA ARG A 45 14.32 1.04 -26.38
C ARG A 45 13.22 0.43 -27.24
N LYS A 46 13.20 -0.90 -27.38
CA LYS A 46 12.14 -1.64 -28.10
C LYS A 46 10.74 -1.45 -27.51
N ARG A 47 10.62 -1.20 -26.21
CA ARG A 47 9.32 -0.90 -25.55
C ARG A 47 8.88 0.54 -25.82
N GLU A 48 9.80 1.50 -25.75
CA GLU A 48 9.51 2.91 -26.05
C GLU A 48 9.05 3.09 -27.51
N LEU A 49 9.74 2.46 -28.47
CA LEU A 49 9.37 2.49 -29.89
C LEU A 49 7.99 1.87 -30.19
N LYS A 50 7.44 1.05 -29.28
CA LYS A 50 6.11 0.43 -29.44
C LYS A 50 4.97 1.24 -28.82
N LYS A 51 5.26 2.31 -28.06
CA LYS A 51 4.21 3.17 -27.51
C LYS A 51 3.58 3.97 -28.65
N ILE A 52 2.26 4.08 -28.65
CA ILE A 52 1.50 4.85 -29.65
C ILE A 52 1.01 6.13 -29.00
N CYS A 53 1.24 7.27 -29.65
CA CYS A 53 0.73 8.55 -29.19
C CYS A 53 -0.80 8.59 -29.35
N PHE A 54 -1.54 8.85 -28.27
CA PHE A 54 -3.00 8.91 -28.32
C PHE A 54 -3.57 10.14 -29.04
N ARG A 55 -2.70 11.11 -29.42
CA ARG A 55 -3.09 12.32 -30.15
C ARG A 55 -2.92 12.15 -31.66
N CYS A 56 -1.72 11.82 -32.13
CA CYS A 56 -1.41 11.67 -33.56
C CYS A 56 -1.33 10.22 -34.05
N ARG A 57 -1.49 9.23 -33.16
CA ARG A 57 -1.43 7.78 -33.44
C ARG A 57 -0.14 7.27 -34.06
N THR A 58 0.93 8.08 -34.07
CA THR A 58 2.24 7.61 -34.50
C THR A 58 2.99 6.97 -33.33
N PRO A 59 3.78 5.91 -33.59
CA PRO A 59 4.55 5.23 -32.56
C PRO A 59 5.79 6.04 -32.13
N GLY A 60 6.34 5.72 -30.96
CA GLY A 60 7.64 6.20 -30.51
C GLY A 60 7.63 7.39 -29.54
N HIS A 61 6.45 7.92 -29.19
CA HIS A 61 6.32 9.00 -28.19
C HIS A 61 4.98 8.96 -27.44
N SER A 62 4.92 9.60 -26.28
CA SER A 62 3.69 9.74 -25.47
C SER A 62 2.86 10.96 -25.89
N MET A 63 1.59 11.05 -25.46
CA MET A 63 0.71 12.20 -25.73
C MET A 63 1.34 13.56 -25.33
N ASN A 64 2.13 13.57 -24.25
CA ASN A 64 2.79 14.76 -23.72
C ASN A 64 4.03 15.18 -24.53
N GLU A 65 4.60 14.27 -25.31
CA GLU A 65 5.84 14.46 -26.09
C GLU A 65 5.51 14.61 -27.60
N CYS A 66 4.22 14.87 -27.91
CA CYS A 66 3.72 14.91 -29.27
C CYS A 66 3.96 16.28 -29.90
N THR A 67 4.89 16.33 -30.85
CA THR A 67 5.31 17.56 -31.57
C THR A 67 4.76 17.64 -33.01
N SER A 68 3.89 16.72 -33.43
CA SER A 68 3.45 16.64 -34.83
C SER A 68 2.65 17.86 -35.29
N GLU A 69 3.08 18.52 -36.36
CA GLU A 69 2.43 19.70 -36.98
C GLU A 69 1.11 19.37 -37.73
N ILE A 70 0.75 18.09 -37.87
CA ILE A 70 -0.56 17.62 -38.41
C ILE A 70 -1.76 18.18 -37.60
N CYS A 71 -1.50 18.82 -36.45
CA CYS A 71 -2.48 19.44 -35.57
C CYS A 71 -2.99 20.82 -36.02
N ASP A 72 -2.34 21.49 -36.97
CA ASP A 72 -2.61 22.93 -37.21
C ASP A 72 -3.60 23.23 -38.35
N GLU A 73 -3.87 22.33 -39.30
CA GLU A 73 -4.88 22.58 -40.34
C GLU A 73 -6.33 22.24 -39.91
N GLN A 74 -6.52 21.40 -38.89
CA GLN A 74 -7.84 21.09 -38.33
C GLN A 74 -8.25 21.98 -37.14
N LYS A 75 -7.53 23.10 -36.93
CA LYS A 75 -7.68 24.00 -35.78
C LYS A 75 -8.99 24.81 -35.75
N LYS A 76 -9.84 24.75 -36.79
CA LYS A 76 -11.03 25.62 -36.88
C LYS A 76 -12.40 25.01 -36.58
N LYS A 77 -12.55 23.72 -36.24
CA LYS A 77 -13.92 23.16 -36.03
C LYS A 77 -14.18 22.17 -34.88
N ARG A 78 -13.23 21.84 -34.01
CA ARG A 78 -13.55 20.96 -32.86
C ARG A 78 -12.79 21.39 -31.59
N ASP A 79 -13.45 22.22 -30.79
CA ASP A 79 -13.12 22.38 -29.36
C ASP A 79 -13.36 21.04 -28.64
N ILE A 80 -12.41 20.11 -28.76
CA ILE A 80 -12.39 18.92 -27.93
C ILE A 80 -11.92 19.38 -26.56
N LYS A 81 -12.88 19.68 -25.67
CA LYS A 81 -12.62 19.91 -24.25
C LYS A 81 -11.96 18.67 -23.65
N THR A 82 -10.63 18.63 -23.62
CA THR A 82 -9.87 17.58 -22.98
C THR A 82 -9.94 17.79 -21.47
N GLY A 83 -10.28 16.74 -20.71
CA GLY A 83 -10.35 16.81 -19.24
C GLY A 83 -11.76 16.78 -18.65
N ILE A 84 -12.82 16.71 -19.46
CA ILE A 84 -14.18 16.50 -18.93
C ILE A 84 -14.43 15.04 -18.53
N CYS A 85 -15.19 14.85 -17.48
CA CYS A 85 -15.76 13.58 -17.09
C CYS A 85 -16.84 13.19 -18.11
N TYR A 86 -16.60 12.12 -18.86
CA TYR A 86 -17.52 11.66 -19.91
C TYR A 86 -18.91 11.21 -19.42
N LYS A 87 -19.10 11.14 -18.10
CA LYS A 87 -20.34 10.74 -17.45
C LYS A 87 -21.20 11.92 -16.99
N CYS A 88 -20.58 12.97 -16.45
CA CYS A 88 -21.30 14.11 -15.86
C CYS A 88 -20.88 15.48 -16.44
N GLY A 89 -19.92 15.52 -17.35
CA GLY A 89 -19.44 16.75 -17.99
C GLY A 89 -18.52 17.62 -17.14
N SER A 90 -18.28 17.29 -15.86
CA SER A 90 -17.39 18.07 -14.97
C SER A 90 -15.93 18.02 -15.41
N THR A 91 -15.21 19.14 -15.33
CA THR A 91 -13.76 19.24 -15.55
C THR A 91 -12.91 18.93 -14.31
N GLU A 92 -13.55 18.76 -13.14
CA GLU A 92 -12.85 18.65 -11.84
C GLU A 92 -12.35 17.24 -11.55
N HIS A 93 -12.91 16.22 -12.20
CA HIS A 93 -12.57 14.83 -11.93
C HIS A 93 -12.59 13.96 -13.18
N ARG A 94 -11.85 12.86 -13.15
CA ARG A 94 -11.89 11.84 -14.22
C ARG A 94 -13.01 10.84 -13.98
N LEU A 95 -13.39 10.08 -15.01
CA LEU A 95 -14.47 9.07 -14.95
C LEU A 95 -14.39 8.13 -13.73
N LYS A 96 -13.18 7.76 -13.30
CA LYS A 96 -12.95 6.88 -12.12
C LYS A 96 -13.38 7.49 -10.79
N GLN A 97 -13.48 8.81 -10.71
CA GLN A 97 -13.81 9.59 -9.52
C GLN A 97 -15.21 10.19 -9.62
N CYS A 98 -16.00 9.82 -10.63
CA CYS A 98 -17.35 10.33 -10.82
C CYS A 98 -18.34 9.65 -9.87
N THR A 99 -19.06 10.45 -9.11
CA THR A 99 -20.05 10.00 -8.12
C THR A 99 -21.44 9.72 -8.72
N VAL A 100 -21.68 10.12 -9.97
CA VAL A 100 -22.96 9.91 -10.66
C VAL A 100 -23.18 8.41 -10.93
N LYS A 101 -24.36 7.89 -10.52
CA LYS A 101 -24.78 6.49 -10.75
C LYS A 101 -25.51 6.35 -12.10
N GLY A 102 -25.38 5.20 -12.77
CA GLY A 102 -25.96 4.91 -14.09
C GLY A 102 -24.91 4.68 -15.19
N ASP A 103 -25.25 4.01 -16.29
CA ASP A 103 -24.31 3.68 -17.39
C ASP A 103 -24.36 4.68 -18.56
N SER A 104 -24.95 5.86 -18.33
CA SER A 104 -25.03 6.91 -19.35
C SER A 104 -23.71 7.66 -19.51
N PHE A 105 -23.19 7.68 -20.74
CA PHE A 105 -21.99 8.43 -21.13
C PHE A 105 -22.37 9.62 -22.01
N ALA A 106 -23.31 10.43 -21.53
CA ALA A 106 -23.91 11.54 -22.25
C ALA A 106 -22.87 12.52 -22.84
N TYR A 107 -21.73 12.69 -22.16
CA TYR A 107 -20.69 13.65 -22.52
C TYR A 107 -19.49 13.02 -23.25
N ALA A 108 -19.54 11.71 -23.55
CA ALA A 108 -18.53 11.07 -24.39
C ALA A 108 -18.74 11.47 -25.86
N THR A 109 -17.72 12.06 -26.49
CA THR A 109 -17.68 12.29 -27.94
C THR A 109 -17.19 11.04 -28.66
N CYS A 110 -17.99 10.48 -29.55
CA CYS A 110 -17.60 9.34 -30.36
C CYS A 110 -16.52 9.73 -31.37
N PHE A 111 -15.40 9.00 -31.38
CA PHE A 111 -14.28 9.23 -32.30
C PHE A 111 -14.54 8.73 -33.73
N ILE A 112 -15.66 8.03 -33.96
CA ILE A 112 -16.04 7.51 -35.28
C ILE A 112 -17.03 8.46 -35.96
N CYS A 113 -18.19 8.73 -35.34
CA CYS A 113 -19.22 9.58 -35.95
C CYS A 113 -19.18 11.05 -35.47
N GLY A 114 -18.38 11.38 -34.46
CA GLY A 114 -18.28 12.74 -33.91
C GLY A 114 -19.45 13.18 -33.02
N LYS A 115 -20.52 12.38 -32.88
CA LYS A 115 -21.68 12.69 -32.03
C LYS A 115 -21.37 12.42 -30.55
N GLN A 116 -22.04 13.14 -29.65
CA GLN A 116 -21.97 12.89 -28.21
C GLN A 116 -22.98 11.82 -27.75
N GLY A 117 -22.71 11.17 -26.62
CA GLY A 117 -23.66 10.29 -25.93
C GLY A 117 -23.35 8.79 -25.98
N HIS A 118 -22.27 8.36 -26.65
CA HIS A 118 -21.85 6.96 -26.68
C HIS A 118 -20.33 6.81 -26.87
N TRP A 119 -19.81 5.64 -26.50
CA TRP A 119 -18.43 5.26 -26.78
C TRP A 119 -18.27 4.83 -28.23
N SER A 120 -17.12 5.07 -28.86
CA SER A 120 -16.81 4.62 -30.23
C SER A 120 -17.08 3.12 -30.46
N ARG A 121 -16.96 2.30 -29.42
CA ARG A 121 -17.25 0.86 -29.48
C ARG A 121 -18.74 0.53 -29.65
N LEU A 122 -19.62 1.40 -29.15
CA LEU A 122 -21.09 1.29 -29.21
C LEU A 122 -21.69 2.21 -30.28
N CYS A 123 -20.86 2.72 -31.20
CA CYS A 123 -21.32 3.57 -32.28
C CYS A 123 -22.12 2.74 -33.30
N PRO A 124 -23.37 3.12 -33.62
CA PRO A 124 -24.18 2.43 -34.63
C PRO A 124 -23.54 2.51 -36.02
N ASP A 125 -22.81 3.60 -36.29
CA ASP A 125 -22.14 3.87 -37.55
C ASP A 125 -20.70 3.31 -37.61
N ASN A 126 -20.36 2.28 -36.80
CA ASN A 126 -19.00 1.72 -36.77
C ASN A 126 -18.79 0.64 -37.85
N PRO A 127 -18.07 0.91 -38.95
CA PRO A 127 -17.89 -0.04 -40.05
C PRO A 127 -17.06 -1.28 -39.67
N ASN A 128 -16.21 -1.16 -38.63
CA ASN A 128 -15.30 -2.21 -38.17
C ASN A 128 -15.83 -2.95 -36.94
N GLY A 129 -16.97 -2.53 -36.37
CA GLY A 129 -17.55 -3.12 -35.16
C GLY A 129 -16.55 -3.20 -34.00
N LEU A 130 -16.51 -4.34 -33.31
CA LEU A 130 -15.65 -4.57 -32.15
C LEU A 130 -14.15 -4.68 -32.46
N TYR A 131 -13.78 -4.77 -33.75
CA TYR A 131 -12.44 -5.14 -34.22
C TYR A 131 -11.66 -3.92 -34.70
N PRO A 132 -10.69 -3.39 -33.92
CA PRO A 132 -10.03 -2.11 -34.21
C PRO A 132 -9.26 -2.06 -35.54
N ASN A 133 -8.73 -3.19 -35.99
CA ASN A 133 -7.94 -3.31 -37.23
C ASN A 133 -8.76 -3.90 -38.40
N GLY A 134 -10.09 -3.95 -38.28
CA GLY A 134 -10.93 -4.69 -39.21
C GLY A 134 -10.90 -6.20 -38.94
N GLY A 135 -11.99 -6.87 -39.28
CA GLY A 135 -12.17 -8.30 -39.04
C GLY A 135 -13.60 -8.63 -38.61
N CYS A 136 -13.86 -9.91 -38.44
CA CYS A 136 -15.12 -10.43 -37.93
C CYS A 136 -14.86 -11.71 -37.11
N CYS A 137 -15.89 -12.18 -36.42
CA CYS A 137 -15.84 -13.46 -35.74
C CYS A 137 -15.60 -14.60 -36.75
N ASN A 138 -14.51 -15.35 -36.57
CA ASN A 138 -14.12 -16.42 -37.49
C ASN A 138 -15.12 -17.60 -37.56
N GLU A 139 -16.12 -17.66 -36.67
CA GLU A 139 -17.11 -18.76 -36.63
C GLU A 139 -18.46 -18.38 -37.25
N CYS A 140 -18.83 -17.09 -37.27
CA CYS A 140 -20.14 -16.65 -37.76
C CYS A 140 -20.10 -15.38 -38.63
N GLY A 141 -18.94 -14.77 -38.81
CA GLY A 141 -18.78 -13.56 -39.62
C GLY A 141 -19.31 -12.27 -38.97
N SER A 142 -19.86 -12.30 -37.75
CA SER A 142 -20.35 -11.08 -37.08
C SER A 142 -19.21 -10.19 -36.59
N LYS A 143 -19.39 -8.87 -36.70
CA LYS A 143 -18.45 -7.86 -36.15
C LYS A 143 -18.83 -7.39 -34.75
N GLN A 144 -19.92 -7.89 -34.17
CA GLN A 144 -20.50 -7.36 -32.92
C GLN A 144 -20.00 -8.04 -31.64
N HIS A 145 -19.37 -9.22 -31.73
CA HIS A 145 -18.85 -9.97 -30.59
C HIS A 145 -17.45 -10.55 -30.89
N PHE A 146 -16.71 -10.94 -29.84
CA PHE A 146 -15.47 -11.70 -30.00
C PHE A 146 -15.77 -13.20 -30.14
N LYS A 147 -14.88 -13.99 -30.75
CA LYS A 147 -15.05 -15.45 -30.96
C LYS A 147 -15.49 -16.23 -29.70
N ARG A 148 -15.00 -15.83 -28.52
CA ARG A 148 -15.36 -16.43 -27.23
C ARG A 148 -16.83 -16.24 -26.83
N ASP A 149 -17.45 -15.17 -27.32
CA ASP A 149 -18.81 -14.75 -27.02
C ASP A 149 -19.72 -15.03 -28.23
N CYS A 150 -19.30 -15.94 -29.11
CA CYS A 150 -19.99 -16.23 -30.36
C CYS A 150 -21.16 -17.19 -30.13
N PRO A 151 -22.42 -16.80 -30.46
CA PRO A 151 -23.58 -17.64 -30.20
C PRO A 151 -23.52 -19.00 -30.91
N THR A 152 -22.91 -19.07 -32.09
CA THR A 152 -22.73 -20.36 -32.80
C THR A 152 -21.69 -21.25 -32.13
N LEU A 153 -20.67 -20.67 -31.51
CA LEU A 153 -19.64 -21.42 -30.77
C LEU A 153 -20.18 -21.88 -29.40
N LEU A 154 -20.99 -21.05 -28.73
CA LEU A 154 -21.68 -21.41 -27.48
C LEU A 154 -22.70 -22.53 -27.71
N LYS A 155 -23.49 -22.47 -28.80
CA LYS A 155 -24.40 -23.55 -29.21
C LYS A 155 -23.67 -24.86 -29.53
N LYS A 156 -22.52 -24.81 -30.23
CA LYS A 156 -21.67 -25.99 -30.47
C LYS A 156 -21.11 -26.60 -29.17
N GLN A 157 -20.99 -25.82 -28.11
CA GLN A 157 -20.53 -26.27 -26.79
C GLN A 157 -21.66 -26.72 -25.86
N GLY A 158 -22.90 -26.81 -26.35
CA GLY A 158 -24.05 -27.27 -25.57
C GLY A 158 -24.53 -26.27 -24.51
N ILE A 159 -24.17 -24.98 -24.66
CA ILE A 159 -24.63 -23.91 -23.79
C ILE A 159 -25.81 -23.23 -24.49
N ASP A 160 -27.02 -23.55 -24.05
CA ASP A 160 -28.25 -22.93 -24.55
C ASP A 160 -28.47 -21.56 -23.88
N ASP A 161 -28.23 -20.49 -24.63
CA ASP A 161 -28.49 -19.12 -24.21
C ASP A 161 -30.00 -18.86 -24.23
N GLN A 162 -30.67 -19.08 -23.10
CA GLN A 162 -31.87 -18.31 -22.80
C GLN A 162 -31.45 -16.87 -22.46
N GLN A 163 -31.52 -16.03 -23.50
CA GLN A 163 -31.68 -14.57 -23.53
C GLN A 163 -31.36 -13.80 -22.22
N LEU A 164 -30.24 -13.07 -22.23
CA LEU A 164 -30.16 -11.79 -21.52
C LEU A 164 -31.05 -10.77 -22.27
N PRO A 165 -32.04 -10.14 -21.61
CA PRO A 165 -32.95 -9.24 -22.28
C PRO A 165 -32.27 -7.92 -22.64
N CYS A 166 -32.21 -7.65 -23.95
CA CYS A 166 -32.17 -6.29 -24.46
C CYS A 166 -33.56 -5.66 -24.25
N LEU A 167 -33.58 -4.48 -23.63
CA LEU A 167 -34.78 -3.66 -23.43
C LEU A 167 -35.33 -3.20 -24.78
N THR A 168 -36.35 -3.89 -25.29
CA THR A 168 -37.35 -3.27 -26.15
C THR A 168 -38.73 -3.80 -25.77
N SER A 169 -39.64 -2.85 -25.61
CA SER A 169 -41.02 -2.97 -25.18
C SER A 169 -41.90 -3.89 -26.02
N THR A 170 -43.01 -4.26 -25.38
CA THR A 170 -44.34 -4.64 -25.90
C THR A 170 -44.73 -6.11 -26.09
N THR A 171 -45.80 -6.45 -25.33
CA THR A 171 -46.87 -7.46 -25.49
C THR A 171 -46.73 -8.87 -24.87
N ASN A 172 -47.46 -9.00 -23.75
CA ASN A 172 -48.58 -9.91 -23.45
C ASN A 172 -48.39 -11.44 -23.37
N ASN A 173 -48.69 -11.92 -22.15
CA ASN A 173 -49.29 -13.20 -21.72
C ASN A 173 -48.54 -14.50 -22.02
N ILE A 174 -48.12 -15.19 -20.95
CA ILE A 174 -48.34 -16.63 -20.67
C ILE A 174 -47.99 -16.91 -19.20
N ASP A 175 -48.85 -17.72 -18.58
CA ASP A 175 -49.14 -17.89 -17.15
C ASP A 175 -48.13 -18.71 -16.29
N ASP A 176 -48.19 -18.42 -14.98
CA ASP A 176 -48.31 -19.35 -13.81
C ASP A 176 -47.37 -20.53 -13.59
N ASN A 177 -46.16 -20.57 -14.19
CA ASN A 177 -45.19 -21.63 -13.85
C ASN A 177 -43.76 -21.15 -13.53
N VAL A 178 -43.55 -19.84 -13.37
CA VAL A 178 -42.22 -19.26 -13.12
C VAL A 178 -41.90 -19.16 -11.62
N GLU A 179 -42.91 -19.04 -10.77
CA GLU A 179 -42.74 -18.74 -9.34
C GLU A 179 -42.18 -19.92 -8.54
N SER A 180 -42.53 -21.16 -8.91
CA SER A 180 -42.04 -22.38 -8.26
C SER A 180 -40.59 -22.76 -8.63
N ILE A 181 -40.12 -22.31 -9.80
CA ILE A 181 -38.75 -22.55 -10.30
C ILE A 181 -37.79 -21.48 -9.75
N ILE A 182 -38.26 -20.24 -9.58
CA ILE A 182 -37.51 -19.14 -8.96
C ILE A 182 -37.15 -19.47 -7.51
N GLU A 183 -38.04 -20.09 -6.72
CA GLU A 183 -37.73 -20.43 -5.31
C GLU A 183 -36.68 -21.54 -5.16
N LYS A 184 -36.66 -22.55 -6.04
CA LYS A 184 -35.65 -23.62 -6.00
C LYS A 184 -34.29 -23.17 -6.52
N SER A 185 -34.26 -22.32 -7.56
CA SER A 185 -33.05 -21.67 -8.09
C SER A 185 -32.45 -20.66 -7.09
N ASN A 186 -33.29 -19.95 -6.34
CA ASN A 186 -32.85 -19.00 -5.33
C ASN A 186 -32.32 -19.67 -4.05
N LYS A 187 -32.75 -20.89 -3.70
CA LYS A 187 -32.17 -21.66 -2.58
C LYS A 187 -30.76 -22.18 -2.91
N THR A 188 -30.52 -22.68 -4.12
CA THR A 188 -29.18 -23.11 -4.55
C THR A 188 -28.23 -21.95 -4.85
N LYS A 189 -28.72 -20.84 -5.44
CA LYS A 189 -27.93 -19.61 -5.62
C LYS A 189 -27.66 -18.84 -4.31
N LYS A 190 -28.51 -18.95 -3.28
CA LYS A 190 -28.20 -18.45 -1.92
C LYS A 190 -27.09 -19.25 -1.23
N SER A 191 -26.94 -20.54 -1.54
CA SER A 191 -25.86 -21.36 -0.94
C SER A 191 -24.48 -21.09 -1.57
N LEU A 192 -24.43 -20.66 -2.84
CA LEU A 192 -23.17 -20.39 -3.58
C LEU A 192 -22.78 -18.89 -3.67
N LYS A 193 -23.61 -17.97 -3.16
CA LYS A 193 -23.27 -16.53 -2.99
C LYS A 193 -23.16 -16.14 -1.52
N ARG A 194 -22.28 -16.81 -0.76
CA ARG A 194 -21.60 -16.19 0.39
C ARG A 194 -20.40 -17.00 0.90
N LEU A 195 -19.55 -17.51 0.00
CA LEU A 195 -18.18 -17.79 0.40
C LEU A 195 -17.52 -16.43 0.68
N LYS A 196 -17.62 -15.99 1.95
CA LYS A 196 -16.90 -14.81 2.44
C LYS A 196 -15.43 -15.03 2.07
N LEU A 197 -14.90 -14.24 1.14
CA LEU A 197 -13.49 -14.32 0.80
C LEU A 197 -12.73 -13.83 2.05
N ILE A 198 -12.20 -14.77 2.83
CA ILE A 198 -11.36 -14.47 3.98
C ILE A 198 -9.97 -14.19 3.42
N ILE A 199 -9.58 -12.92 3.40
CA ILE A 199 -8.20 -12.56 3.07
C ILE A 199 -7.37 -12.84 4.31
N LYS A 200 -6.41 -13.75 4.17
CA LYS A 200 -5.39 -14.04 5.18
C LYS A 200 -4.14 -13.26 4.83
N MET A 201 -3.61 -12.50 5.78
CA MET A 201 -2.40 -11.70 5.64
C MET A 201 -1.42 -12.03 6.75
N LYS A 202 -0.14 -12.19 6.42
CA LYS A 202 0.93 -12.28 7.41
C LYS A 202 1.60 -10.92 7.51
N ILE A 203 1.49 -10.28 8.66
CA ILE A 203 2.06 -8.95 8.89
C ILE A 203 3.18 -9.09 9.91
N ALA A 204 4.34 -8.54 9.57
CA ALA A 204 5.45 -8.36 10.49
C ALA A 204 5.28 -7.03 11.22
N ILE A 205 5.38 -7.05 12.54
CA ILE A 205 5.39 -5.88 13.41
C ILE A 205 6.79 -5.74 13.99
N GLU A 206 7.36 -4.56 13.88
CA GLU A 206 8.69 -4.21 14.39
C GLU A 206 8.56 -3.04 15.39
N GLY A 207 9.39 -3.06 16.43
CA GLY A 207 9.41 -2.03 17.47
C GLY A 207 10.12 -0.74 17.02
N CYS A 208 11.36 -0.54 17.48
CA CYS A 208 12.18 0.62 17.11
C CYS A 208 13.26 0.21 16.10
N CYS A 209 13.23 0.82 14.92
CA CYS A 209 14.13 0.47 13.83
C CYS A 209 15.57 0.97 14.02
N HIS A 210 15.76 2.20 14.52
CA HIS A 210 17.05 2.91 14.63
C HIS A 210 17.92 2.83 13.35
N GLY A 211 17.27 2.89 12.19
CA GLY A 211 17.93 2.86 10.88
C GLY A 211 18.46 1.49 10.44
N GLU A 212 18.28 0.41 11.20
CA GLU A 212 18.78 -0.95 10.91
C GLU A 212 17.89 -1.73 9.92
N LEU A 213 17.51 -1.06 8.81
CA LEU A 213 16.57 -1.61 7.83
C LEU A 213 17.09 -2.90 7.18
N ASP A 214 18.38 -2.97 6.88
CA ASP A 214 18.98 -4.14 6.24
C ASP A 214 18.78 -5.39 7.11
N ARG A 215 19.06 -5.28 8.41
CA ARG A 215 18.91 -6.38 9.37
C ARG A 215 17.45 -6.81 9.54
N ILE A 216 16.52 -5.85 9.58
CA ILE A 216 15.09 -6.15 9.67
C ILE A 216 14.64 -6.95 8.44
N TYR A 217 15.00 -6.50 7.24
CA TYR A 217 14.64 -7.21 6.01
C TYR A 217 15.32 -8.57 5.87
N GLU A 218 16.57 -8.71 6.30
CA GLU A 218 17.28 -10.00 6.35
C GLU A 218 16.58 -10.98 7.30
N THR A 219 16.18 -10.50 8.49
CA THR A 219 15.44 -11.31 9.48
C THR A 219 14.10 -11.76 8.92
N ILE A 220 13.34 -10.87 8.27
CA ILE A 220 12.09 -11.20 7.60
C ILE A 220 12.31 -12.28 6.53
N LYS A 221 13.35 -12.12 5.70
CA LYS A 221 13.69 -13.10 4.66
C LYS A 221 14.07 -14.47 5.25
N GLN A 222 14.78 -14.49 6.37
CA GLN A 222 15.11 -15.72 7.07
C GLN A 222 13.84 -16.41 7.58
N ILE A 223 12.92 -15.68 8.22
CA ILE A 223 11.63 -16.20 8.68
C ILE A 223 10.79 -16.73 7.51
N GLU A 224 10.73 -16.00 6.39
CA GLU A 224 10.03 -16.45 5.17
C GLU A 224 10.59 -17.78 4.67
N THR A 225 11.91 -17.95 4.70
CA THR A 225 12.60 -19.15 4.20
C THR A 225 12.43 -20.34 5.15
N GLU A 226 12.62 -20.13 6.45
CA GLU A 226 12.53 -21.18 7.48
C GLU A 226 11.12 -21.71 7.65
N GLN A 227 10.12 -20.81 7.65
CA GLN A 227 8.72 -21.19 7.86
C GLN A 227 7.99 -21.47 6.53
N ASN A 228 8.66 -21.27 5.39
CA ASN A 228 8.07 -21.36 4.05
C ASN A 228 6.78 -20.53 3.93
N ILE A 229 6.86 -19.27 4.37
CA ILE A 229 5.76 -18.31 4.33
C ILE A 229 6.14 -17.09 3.50
N LYS A 230 5.12 -16.37 3.01
CA LYS A 230 5.27 -15.00 2.52
C LYS A 230 4.67 -14.03 3.53
N ILE A 231 5.40 -12.97 3.85
CA ILE A 231 4.97 -11.85 4.67
C ILE A 231 4.52 -10.74 3.71
N ASP A 232 3.33 -10.19 3.95
CA ASP A 232 2.63 -9.29 3.03
C ASP A 232 2.91 -7.81 3.32
N LEU A 233 3.12 -7.47 4.60
CA LEU A 233 3.31 -6.11 5.08
C LEU A 233 4.26 -6.08 6.29
N LEU A 234 5.09 -5.05 6.36
CA LEU A 234 5.88 -4.69 7.54
C LEU A 234 5.34 -3.39 8.14
N LEU A 235 5.05 -3.40 9.45
CA LEU A 235 4.70 -2.22 10.24
C LEU A 235 5.83 -1.92 11.23
N ILE A 236 6.37 -0.70 11.20
CA ILE A 236 7.43 -0.24 12.11
C ILE A 236 6.84 0.78 13.10
N GLY A 237 7.05 0.54 14.40
CA GLY A 237 6.52 1.32 15.51
C GLY A 237 7.23 2.65 15.78
N GLY A 238 8.27 2.98 15.02
CA GLY A 238 8.93 4.29 15.01
C GLY A 238 10.43 4.21 15.23
N ASP A 239 11.02 5.36 15.56
CA ASP A 239 12.48 5.56 15.49
C ASP A 239 13.05 5.02 14.17
N PHE A 240 12.38 5.33 13.07
CA PHE A 240 12.67 4.80 11.75
C PHE A 240 14.00 5.35 11.21
N GLN A 241 14.30 6.60 11.53
CA GLN A 241 15.55 7.27 11.18
C GLN A 241 15.71 7.45 9.65
N ALA A 242 14.74 8.12 9.02
CA ALA A 242 14.67 8.38 7.57
C ALA A 242 15.73 9.40 7.06
N ILE A 243 17.01 9.18 7.33
CA ILE A 243 18.09 10.13 7.02
C ILE A 243 18.55 9.98 5.57
N ARG A 244 18.39 11.03 4.75
CA ARG A 244 18.77 11.00 3.32
C ARG A 244 20.23 11.34 3.10
N ASN A 245 20.78 12.23 3.93
CA ASN A 245 22.14 12.78 3.82
C ASN A 245 22.63 13.31 5.18
N GLU A 246 23.87 13.76 5.24
CA GLU A 246 24.50 14.27 6.47
C GLU A 246 23.81 15.52 7.04
N HIS A 247 23.11 16.31 6.22
CA HIS A 247 22.38 17.48 6.68
C HIS A 247 21.13 17.07 7.48
N ASP A 248 20.39 16.07 6.99
CA ASP A 248 19.28 15.49 7.74
C ASP A 248 19.72 14.94 9.12
N LEU A 249 20.94 14.38 9.20
CA LEU A 249 21.51 13.87 10.44
C LEU A 249 21.67 14.93 11.53
N GLN A 250 21.86 16.19 11.15
CA GLN A 250 21.97 17.31 12.09
C GLN A 250 20.63 17.62 12.77
N SER A 251 19.50 17.28 12.12
CA SER A 251 18.15 17.49 12.65
C SER A 251 17.70 16.43 13.66
N MET A 252 18.50 15.39 13.86
CA MET A 252 18.17 14.29 14.75
C MET A 252 18.46 14.66 16.22
N ALA A 253 17.46 14.48 17.08
CA ALA A 253 17.54 14.73 18.53
C ALA A 253 18.33 13.64 19.29
N VAL A 254 19.55 13.40 18.85
CA VAL A 254 20.50 12.43 19.42
C VAL A 254 21.84 13.15 19.64
N PRO A 255 22.56 12.88 20.76
CA PRO A 255 23.89 13.47 20.96
C PRO A 255 24.83 13.18 19.78
N PRO A 256 25.66 14.14 19.33
CA PRO A 256 26.46 14.00 18.10
C PRO A 256 27.27 12.70 18.00
N LYS A 257 27.85 12.23 19.12
CA LYS A 257 28.64 10.98 19.19
C LYS A 257 27.87 9.69 18.88
N TYR A 258 26.54 9.73 18.91
CA TYR A 258 25.68 8.57 18.63
C TYR A 258 24.92 8.69 17.31
N ARG A 259 25.16 9.76 16.53
CA ARG A 259 24.53 9.96 15.23
C ARG A 259 25.20 9.08 14.18
N SER A 260 24.41 8.36 13.40
CA SER A 260 24.87 7.54 12.28
C SER A 260 23.84 7.62 11.15
N MET A 261 24.31 7.65 9.90
CA MET A 261 23.47 7.61 8.70
C MET A 261 22.64 6.32 8.58
N GLN A 262 23.16 5.21 9.11
CA GLN A 262 22.58 3.87 9.00
C GLN A 262 22.23 3.51 7.55
N ASP A 263 21.10 2.82 7.31
CA ASP A 263 20.82 2.18 6.02
C ASP A 263 19.90 2.98 5.09
N PHE A 264 19.04 3.86 5.62
CA PHE A 264 17.92 4.44 4.87
C PHE A 264 18.33 5.20 3.60
N TRP A 265 19.45 5.93 3.63
CA TRP A 265 19.93 6.70 2.49
C TRP A 265 20.13 5.85 1.21
N ARG A 266 20.46 4.56 1.35
CA ARG A 266 20.58 3.61 0.22
C ARG A 266 19.22 3.27 -0.39
N TYR A 267 18.18 3.23 0.42
CA TYR A 267 16.79 3.03 -0.04
C TYR A 267 16.24 4.29 -0.69
N TYR A 268 16.59 5.46 -0.14
CA TYR A 268 16.22 6.76 -0.71
C TYR A 268 16.88 7.02 -2.06
N SER A 269 18.19 6.76 -2.20
CA SER A 269 18.95 6.93 -3.44
C SER A 269 18.55 5.96 -4.55
N GLY A 270 17.86 4.87 -4.20
CA GLY A 270 17.49 3.79 -5.10
C GLY A 270 18.58 2.73 -5.31
N GLU A 271 19.70 2.81 -4.57
CA GLU A 271 20.71 1.75 -4.52
C GLU A 271 20.10 0.43 -4.03
N LYS A 272 19.21 0.51 -3.04
CA LYS A 272 18.40 -0.60 -2.52
C LYS A 272 16.92 -0.33 -2.70
N ARG A 273 16.13 -1.41 -2.69
CA ARG A 273 14.66 -1.35 -2.71
C ARG A 273 14.11 -2.22 -1.60
N ALA A 274 13.16 -1.70 -0.83
CA ALA A 274 12.52 -2.46 0.23
C ALA A 274 11.78 -3.69 -0.37
N PRO A 275 12.11 -4.92 0.08
CA PRO A 275 11.60 -6.17 -0.52
C PRO A 275 10.13 -6.44 -0.17
N ILE A 276 9.63 -5.78 0.87
CA ILE A 276 8.26 -5.85 1.38
C ILE A 276 7.70 -4.43 1.52
N LEU A 277 6.38 -4.26 1.39
CA LEU A 277 5.76 -2.97 1.65
C LEU A 277 5.93 -2.65 3.13
N THR A 278 6.58 -1.53 3.41
CA THR A 278 6.90 -1.08 4.77
C THR A 278 6.10 0.18 5.07
N ILE A 279 5.32 0.15 6.15
CA ILE A 279 4.59 1.31 6.67
C ILE A 279 5.16 1.63 8.06
N PHE A 280 5.41 2.90 8.35
CA PHE A 280 5.94 3.32 9.64
C PHE A 280 5.31 4.61 10.15
N ILE A 281 5.38 4.79 11.46
CA ILE A 281 5.09 6.05 12.18
C ILE A 281 6.40 6.65 12.69
N GLY A 282 6.42 7.93 13.02
CA GLY A 282 7.59 8.59 13.58
C GLY A 282 7.75 8.31 15.08
N GLY A 283 8.98 8.16 15.54
CA GLY A 283 9.37 8.17 16.95
C GLY A 283 10.01 9.49 17.38
N ASN A 284 10.98 9.41 18.30
CA ASN A 284 11.75 10.57 18.78
C ASN A 284 13.17 10.66 18.15
N HIS A 285 13.65 9.58 17.53
CA HIS A 285 14.91 9.56 16.78
C HIS A 285 14.64 9.53 15.29
N GLU A 286 14.34 10.71 14.73
CA GLU A 286 13.91 10.83 13.34
C GLU A 286 14.67 11.91 12.58
N SER A 287 14.61 11.79 11.25
CA SER A 287 14.92 12.86 10.30
C SER A 287 13.80 13.89 10.29
N SER A 288 13.69 14.68 11.36
CA SER A 288 12.53 15.55 11.58
C SER A 288 12.38 16.61 10.50
N ASN A 289 13.50 17.07 9.91
CA ASN A 289 13.50 18.03 8.81
C ASN A 289 12.93 17.44 7.52
N PHE A 290 13.01 16.13 7.32
CA PHE A 290 12.40 15.44 6.20
C PHE A 290 10.95 15.07 6.49
N LEU A 291 10.66 14.51 7.67
CA LEU A 291 9.30 14.05 8.00
C LEU A 291 8.29 15.19 8.16
N ILE A 292 8.74 16.41 8.50
CA ILE A 292 7.89 17.61 8.54
C ILE A 292 7.31 17.97 7.17
N GLU A 293 7.96 17.58 6.06
CA GLU A 293 7.44 17.80 4.70
C GLU A 293 6.22 16.91 4.40
N LEU A 294 5.98 15.86 5.23
CA LEU A 294 4.96 14.83 5.01
C LEU A 294 3.98 14.71 6.20
N PRO A 295 3.34 15.80 6.67
CA PRO A 295 2.50 15.78 7.87
C PRO A 295 1.26 14.89 7.71
N TYR A 296 0.79 14.70 6.48
CA TYR A 296 -0.34 13.84 6.11
C TYR A 296 0.08 12.47 5.54
N GLY A 297 1.36 12.12 5.70
CA GLY A 297 1.94 10.87 5.20
C GLY A 297 2.36 10.92 3.74
N GLY A 298 3.27 10.04 3.36
CA GLY A 298 3.87 10.01 2.03
C GLY A 298 4.88 8.90 1.84
N TRP A 299 5.23 8.66 0.57
CA TRP A 299 6.27 7.72 0.21
C TRP A 299 7.63 8.37 0.43
N VAL A 300 8.39 7.85 1.40
CA VAL A 300 9.75 8.34 1.68
C VAL A 300 10.79 7.67 0.80
N ALA A 301 10.50 6.46 0.31
CA ALA A 301 11.31 5.71 -0.65
C ALA A 301 10.43 4.68 -1.38
N SER A 302 10.98 4.00 -2.38
CA SER A 302 10.25 2.94 -3.09
C SER A 302 9.82 1.83 -2.12
N ASN A 303 8.51 1.60 -2.01
CA ASN A 303 7.91 0.57 -1.14
C ASN A 303 8.00 0.87 0.37
N ILE A 304 8.29 2.12 0.76
CA ILE A 304 8.32 2.59 2.16
C ILE A 304 7.41 3.81 2.32
N TYR A 305 6.41 3.72 3.18
CA TYR A 305 5.38 4.74 3.39
C TYR A 305 5.35 5.24 4.85
N TYR A 306 5.52 6.55 5.02
CA TYR A 306 5.34 7.23 6.31
C TYR A 306 3.88 7.61 6.50
N MET A 307 3.32 7.36 7.68
CA MET A 307 1.92 7.67 7.98
C MET A 307 1.64 9.17 8.19
N GLY A 308 2.65 10.00 8.49
CA GLY A 308 2.42 11.38 8.93
C GLY A 308 2.18 11.48 10.42
N TYR A 309 1.70 12.64 10.90
CA TYR A 309 1.48 12.86 12.34
C TYR A 309 0.32 12.03 12.88
N ALA A 310 -0.79 12.00 12.15
CA ALA A 310 -1.98 11.22 12.46
C ALA A 310 -2.68 10.80 11.18
N ASN A 311 -2.88 9.50 10.96
CA ASN A 311 -3.48 9.03 9.70
C ASN A 311 -4.13 7.64 9.81
N VAL A 312 -4.98 7.31 8.84
CA VAL A 312 -5.58 5.98 8.67
C VAL A 312 -5.44 5.54 7.22
N VAL A 313 -4.76 4.42 7.01
CA VAL A 313 -4.59 3.79 5.71
C VAL A 313 -5.35 2.47 5.63
N ASN A 314 -5.76 2.09 4.42
CA ASN A 314 -6.44 0.82 4.17
C ASN A 314 -5.51 -0.10 3.37
N TYR A 315 -5.22 -1.28 3.92
CA TYR A 315 -4.41 -2.30 3.25
C TYR A 315 -5.20 -3.62 3.22
N ASN A 316 -5.59 -4.07 2.03
CA ASN A 316 -6.36 -5.32 1.83
C ASN A 316 -7.58 -5.46 2.78
N GLY A 317 -8.28 -4.34 3.03
CA GLY A 317 -9.45 -4.27 3.90
C GLY A 317 -9.16 -4.10 5.41
N LEU A 318 -7.89 -4.15 5.83
CA LEU A 318 -7.47 -3.76 7.16
C LEU A 318 -7.37 -2.24 7.26
N ARG A 319 -8.01 -1.66 8.27
CA ARG A 319 -7.86 -0.24 8.61
C ARG A 319 -6.75 -0.10 9.63
N ILE A 320 -5.66 0.55 9.23
CA ILE A 320 -4.46 0.76 10.04
C ILE A 320 -4.39 2.25 10.36
N ALA A 321 -4.55 2.58 11.64
CA ALA A 321 -4.38 3.93 12.16
C ALA A 321 -2.98 4.08 12.77
N GLY A 322 -2.42 5.28 12.71
CA GLY A 322 -1.11 5.58 13.26
C GLY A 322 -1.07 6.98 13.85
N LEU A 323 -0.41 7.12 14.99
CA LEU A 323 -0.08 8.38 15.63
C LEU A 323 1.43 8.43 15.90
N SER A 324 2.11 9.38 15.27
CA SER A 324 3.56 9.53 15.38
C SER A 324 3.95 10.38 16.60
N GLY A 325 5.13 10.12 17.15
CA GLY A 325 5.75 10.93 18.19
C GLY A 325 5.61 10.39 19.61
N ILE A 326 6.11 11.17 20.57
CA ILE A 326 6.03 10.89 22.02
C ILE A 326 5.27 12.00 22.76
N TYR A 327 4.72 11.71 23.93
CA TYR A 327 3.94 12.70 24.66
C TYR A 327 4.82 13.57 25.57
N LYS A 328 4.61 14.90 25.50
CA LYS A 328 5.08 15.88 26.49
C LYS A 328 3.98 16.91 26.74
N SER A 329 3.61 17.06 28.01
CA SER A 329 2.48 17.90 28.44
C SER A 329 2.63 19.37 28.03
N HIS A 330 3.85 19.93 28.07
CA HIS A 330 4.11 21.33 27.78
C HIS A 330 3.94 21.71 26.30
N ASP A 331 4.08 20.75 25.37
CA ASP A 331 3.89 21.00 23.93
C ASP A 331 2.53 20.53 23.41
N TYR A 332 1.78 19.75 24.20
CA TYR A 332 0.56 19.08 23.75
C TYR A 332 -0.50 20.03 23.20
N ASN A 333 -0.71 21.17 23.85
CA ASN A 333 -1.72 22.16 23.43
C ASN A 333 -1.18 23.16 22.41
N SER A 334 0.08 23.04 22.01
CA SER A 334 0.70 23.90 20.99
C SER A 334 0.32 23.43 19.58
N GLY A 335 0.47 24.33 18.60
CA GLY A 335 0.50 23.93 17.19
C GLY A 335 1.81 23.23 16.83
N HIS A 336 1.89 22.72 15.61
CA HIS A 336 3.17 22.45 14.95
C HIS A 336 3.66 23.77 14.34
N TYR A 337 4.73 24.34 14.89
CA TYR A 337 5.26 25.66 14.50
C TYR A 337 6.75 25.60 14.14
N GLU A 338 7.39 24.46 14.38
CA GLU A 338 8.81 24.24 14.18
C GLU A 338 9.15 24.35 12.69
N LEU A 339 10.25 25.02 12.38
CA LEU A 339 10.76 25.18 11.03
C LEU A 339 12.27 24.95 11.03
N PRO A 340 12.84 24.31 9.99
CA PRO A 340 14.28 24.21 9.84
C PRO A 340 14.89 25.59 9.50
N PRO A 341 16.13 25.89 9.95
CA PRO A 341 16.97 25.04 10.80
C PRO A 341 16.46 25.00 12.24
N PHE A 342 16.47 23.80 12.84
CA PHE A 342 16.02 23.61 14.22
C PHE A 342 17.08 24.04 15.23
N ASP A 343 16.64 24.69 16.30
CA ASP A 343 17.40 24.84 17.54
C ASP A 343 17.21 23.62 18.47
N GLU A 344 17.88 23.59 19.62
CA GLU A 344 17.77 22.47 20.57
C GLU A 344 16.37 22.23 21.13
N LYS A 345 15.50 23.26 21.12
CA LYS A 345 14.14 23.16 21.65
C LYS A 345 13.21 22.60 20.59
N THR A 346 13.18 23.23 19.42
CA THR A 346 12.38 22.83 18.25
C THR A 346 12.76 21.45 17.72
N MET A 347 14.03 21.07 17.81
CA MET A 347 14.50 19.72 17.47
C MET A 347 13.87 18.64 18.36
N ARG A 348 13.47 18.99 19.60
CA ARG A 348 12.76 18.07 20.49
C ARG A 348 11.23 18.20 20.35
N SER A 349 10.71 19.42 20.26
CA SER A 349 9.27 19.65 20.22
C SER A 349 8.61 19.14 18.93
N ILE A 350 9.35 19.06 17.80
CA ILE A 350 8.83 18.62 16.49
C ILE A 350 8.21 17.21 16.50
N TYR A 351 8.74 16.28 17.31
CA TYR A 351 8.20 14.92 17.41
C TYR A 351 7.28 14.72 18.60
N HIS A 352 6.95 15.78 19.36
CA HIS A 352 5.96 15.64 20.43
C HIS A 352 4.54 15.55 19.86
N ILE A 353 3.70 14.71 20.45
CA ILE A 353 2.29 14.57 20.05
C ILE A 353 1.53 15.88 20.33
N ARG A 354 0.68 16.32 19.40
CA ARG A 354 -0.21 17.48 19.57
C ARG A 354 -1.66 17.08 19.80
N SER A 355 -2.39 17.94 20.51
CA SER A 355 -3.82 17.80 20.80
C SER A 355 -4.66 17.71 19.53
N LEU A 356 -4.30 18.45 18.47
CA LEU A 356 -4.98 18.38 17.17
C LEU A 356 -4.91 16.99 16.52
N ASP A 357 -3.74 16.35 16.58
CA ASP A 357 -3.51 15.03 15.99
C ASP A 357 -4.29 13.96 16.76
N VAL A 358 -4.29 14.05 18.09
CA VAL A 358 -5.10 13.20 18.96
C VAL A 358 -6.59 13.41 18.72
N PHE A 359 -7.03 14.67 18.60
CA PHE A 359 -8.42 15.02 18.33
C PHE A 359 -8.92 14.37 17.03
N ARG A 360 -8.11 14.42 15.96
CA ARG A 360 -8.42 13.78 14.66
C ARG A 360 -8.61 12.27 14.81
N ILE A 361 -7.72 11.59 15.52
CA ILE A 361 -7.84 10.13 15.76
C ILE A 361 -9.07 9.81 16.62
N LYS A 362 -9.38 10.62 17.65
CA LYS A 362 -10.57 10.43 18.51
C LYS A 362 -11.90 10.57 17.76
N GLN A 363 -11.93 11.17 16.57
CA GLN A 363 -13.14 11.24 15.73
C GLN A 363 -13.44 9.92 15.00
N LEU A 364 -12.52 8.95 15.03
CA LEU A 364 -12.74 7.65 14.40
C LEU A 364 -13.83 6.87 15.13
N GLN A 365 -14.68 6.19 14.35
CA GLN A 365 -15.73 5.36 14.91
C GLN A 365 -15.14 4.19 15.72
N GLN A 366 -15.65 4.03 16.94
CA GLN A 366 -15.31 2.95 17.86
C GLN A 366 -15.43 1.56 17.20
N GLY A 367 -14.44 0.70 17.45
CA GLY A 367 -14.41 -0.70 16.98
C GLY A 367 -14.22 -0.87 15.46
N LYS A 368 -13.99 0.22 14.70
CA LYS A 368 -13.79 0.15 13.24
C LYS A 368 -12.33 0.10 12.81
N ILE A 369 -11.39 0.34 13.72
CA ILE A 369 -9.95 0.26 13.45
C ILE A 369 -9.45 -1.14 13.78
N ASP A 370 -8.76 -1.76 12.83
CA ASP A 370 -8.21 -3.11 13.05
C ASP A 370 -6.87 -3.02 13.79
N ILE A 371 -5.98 -2.12 13.34
CA ILE A 371 -4.64 -1.94 13.92
C ILE A 371 -4.43 -0.46 14.23
N MET A 372 -3.96 -0.16 15.44
CA MET A 372 -3.46 1.16 15.84
C MET A 372 -1.96 1.07 16.12
N LEU A 373 -1.18 2.01 15.59
CA LEU A 373 0.25 2.17 15.86
C LEU A 373 0.48 3.44 16.67
N SER A 374 1.31 3.35 17.70
CA SER A 374 1.86 4.50 18.42
C SER A 374 3.31 4.23 18.79
N HIS A 375 4.18 5.25 18.83
CA HIS A 375 5.55 5.00 19.26
C HIS A 375 5.61 4.76 20.77
N ASP A 376 5.10 5.73 21.53
CA ASP A 376 4.95 5.63 22.98
C ASP A 376 3.79 4.69 23.37
N TRP A 377 3.80 4.21 24.61
CA TRP A 377 2.76 3.31 25.13
C TRP A 377 1.56 4.12 25.62
N PRO A 378 0.32 3.60 25.52
CA PRO A 378 -0.80 4.14 26.27
C PRO A 378 -0.50 4.05 27.77
N ARG A 379 -0.71 5.16 28.49
CA ARG A 379 -0.51 5.18 29.93
C ARG A 379 -1.39 4.15 30.64
N GLY A 380 -0.86 3.52 31.69
CA GLY A 380 -1.57 2.49 32.45
C GLY A 380 -1.72 1.13 31.76
N ILE A 381 -1.26 0.96 30.51
CA ILE A 381 -1.37 -0.32 29.77
C ILE A 381 -0.72 -1.50 30.50
N VAL A 382 0.27 -1.22 31.34
CA VAL A 382 1.00 -2.21 32.15
C VAL A 382 0.10 -3.01 33.10
N TRP A 383 -1.03 -2.44 33.52
CA TRP A 383 -1.98 -3.08 34.43
C TRP A 383 -2.87 -4.13 33.73
N TYR A 384 -2.87 -4.14 32.40
CA TYR A 384 -3.60 -5.12 31.58
C TYR A 384 -2.73 -6.32 31.16
N GLY A 385 -1.52 -6.44 31.71
CA GLY A 385 -0.58 -7.52 31.44
C GLY A 385 0.23 -7.91 32.67
N ASP A 386 1.35 -8.62 32.46
CA ASP A 386 2.20 -9.11 33.56
C ASP A 386 3.18 -8.02 34.03
N THR A 387 2.69 -7.11 34.89
CA THR A 387 3.48 -6.01 35.44
C THR A 387 4.68 -6.50 36.24
N GLN A 388 4.54 -7.63 36.95
CA GLN A 388 5.62 -8.18 37.78
C GLN A 388 6.79 -8.64 36.92
N ARG A 389 6.52 -9.37 35.84
CA ARG A 389 7.55 -9.76 34.87
C ARG A 389 8.19 -8.57 34.16
N LEU A 390 7.42 -7.52 33.88
CA LEU A 390 7.96 -6.27 33.33
C LEU A 390 8.96 -5.63 34.31
N LEU A 391 8.58 -5.48 35.58
CA LEU A 391 9.43 -4.91 36.63
C LEU A 391 10.67 -5.75 36.92
N GLN A 392 10.59 -7.07 36.80
CA GLN A 392 11.77 -7.94 36.87
C GLN A 392 12.80 -7.62 35.77
N ARG A 393 12.35 -7.31 34.55
CA ARG A 393 13.25 -6.93 33.44
C ARG A 393 13.67 -5.46 33.50
N LYS A 394 12.80 -4.58 34.00
CA LYS A 394 12.95 -3.11 33.97
C LYS A 394 12.55 -2.49 35.31
N GLN A 395 13.38 -2.74 36.34
CA GLN A 395 13.09 -2.31 37.72
C GLN A 395 12.87 -0.79 37.85
N HIS A 396 13.54 0.02 37.03
CA HIS A 396 13.42 1.48 37.04
C HIS A 396 12.01 1.99 36.64
N PHE A 397 11.18 1.17 36.00
CA PHE A 397 9.79 1.55 35.72
C PHE A 397 8.89 1.54 36.96
N HIS A 398 9.35 1.00 38.10
CA HIS A 398 8.54 0.90 39.31
C HIS A 398 7.90 2.24 39.68
N ASN A 399 8.70 3.29 39.87
CA ASN A 399 8.19 4.58 40.32
C ASN A 399 7.22 5.18 39.30
N ASP A 400 7.55 5.16 38.01
CA ASP A 400 6.70 5.72 36.96
C ASP A 400 5.38 4.97 36.81
N ILE A 401 5.36 3.65 37.01
CA ILE A 401 4.16 2.83 36.97
C ILE A 401 3.23 3.18 38.13
N TYR A 402 3.73 3.17 39.37
CA TYR A 402 2.91 3.44 40.56
C TYR A 402 2.53 4.92 40.69
N ALA A 403 3.31 5.84 40.13
CA ALA A 403 2.96 7.26 40.02
C ALA A 403 2.00 7.54 38.84
N ASN A 404 1.65 6.53 38.04
CA ASN A 404 0.82 6.66 36.85
C ASN A 404 1.36 7.68 35.82
N GLN A 405 2.67 7.60 35.56
CA GLN A 405 3.43 8.46 34.65
C GLN A 405 4.06 7.68 33.47
N LEU A 406 4.12 6.35 33.54
CA LEU A 406 4.66 5.54 32.44
C LEU A 406 3.70 5.54 31.24
N GLY A 407 4.17 6.09 30.12
CA GLY A 407 3.45 6.18 28.85
C GLY A 407 2.72 7.51 28.66
N SER A 408 1.85 7.53 27.65
CA SER A 408 1.16 8.71 27.16
C SER A 408 -0.31 8.72 27.55
N GLU A 409 -0.71 9.75 28.29
CA GLU A 409 -2.10 9.99 28.69
C GLU A 409 -3.03 10.21 27.46
N PRO A 410 -2.67 11.01 26.44
CA PRO A 410 -3.52 11.12 25.25
C PRO A 410 -3.70 9.79 24.50
N LEU A 411 -2.71 8.90 24.54
CA LEU A 411 -2.83 7.57 23.92
C LEU A 411 -3.74 6.64 24.71
N GLU A 412 -3.77 6.75 26.05
CA GLU A 412 -4.75 6.07 26.90
C GLU A 412 -6.17 6.47 26.51
N GLU A 413 -6.44 7.78 26.36
CA GLU A 413 -7.75 8.26 25.93
C GLU A 413 -8.15 7.73 24.56
N VAL A 414 -7.21 7.71 23.61
CA VAL A 414 -7.44 7.18 22.26
C VAL A 414 -7.78 5.69 22.32
N LEU A 415 -7.00 4.90 23.07
CA LEU A 415 -7.21 3.46 23.24
C LEU A 415 -8.63 3.16 23.76
N LEU A 416 -9.05 3.85 24.82
CA LEU A 416 -10.37 3.66 25.43
C LEU A 416 -11.51 4.17 24.52
N ARG A 417 -11.26 5.22 23.72
CA ARG A 417 -12.26 5.84 22.84
C ARG A 417 -12.52 5.04 21.57
N ILE A 418 -11.46 4.67 20.83
CA ILE A 418 -11.60 4.07 19.49
C ILE A 418 -11.61 2.55 19.53
N GLN A 419 -11.05 1.95 20.60
CA GLN A 419 -11.07 0.50 20.87
C GLN A 419 -10.67 -0.32 19.64
N PRO A 420 -9.41 -0.22 19.17
CA PRO A 420 -8.96 -0.98 18.01
C PRO A 420 -8.81 -2.46 18.38
N LYS A 421 -8.81 -3.37 17.40
CA LYS A 421 -8.61 -4.80 17.71
C LYS A 421 -7.19 -5.09 18.19
N TYR A 422 -6.21 -4.43 17.58
CA TYR A 422 -4.81 -4.54 17.89
C TYR A 422 -4.21 -3.16 18.12
N TRP A 423 -3.32 -3.06 19.11
CA TRP A 423 -2.53 -1.87 19.38
C TRP A 423 -1.06 -2.27 19.46
N PHE A 424 -0.21 -1.63 18.67
CA PHE A 424 1.23 -1.87 18.68
C PHE A 424 2.01 -0.63 19.10
N SER A 425 2.96 -0.83 20.00
CA SER A 425 3.85 0.24 20.48
C SER A 425 5.32 -0.15 20.53
N ALA A 426 6.19 0.83 20.71
CA ALA A 426 7.64 0.66 20.71
C ALA A 426 8.26 1.45 21.88
N HIS A 427 9.33 2.22 21.64
CA HIS A 427 9.97 3.18 22.54
C HIS A 427 10.67 2.62 23.80
N LEU A 428 9.97 1.83 24.63
CA LEU A 428 10.46 1.40 25.95
C LEU A 428 11.47 0.24 25.91
N HIS A 429 11.79 -0.27 24.71
CA HIS A 429 12.79 -1.31 24.47
C HIS A 429 12.60 -2.53 25.39
N VAL A 430 11.39 -3.07 25.36
CA VAL A 430 10.99 -4.29 26.04
C VAL A 430 9.74 -4.86 25.39
N LYS A 431 9.72 -6.18 25.14
CA LYS A 431 8.50 -6.85 24.74
C LYS A 431 7.52 -6.97 25.90
N PHE A 432 6.30 -6.52 25.67
CA PHE A 432 5.21 -6.59 26.63
C PHE A 432 3.90 -6.85 25.90
N ALA A 433 3.07 -7.73 26.44
CA ALA A 433 1.77 -8.05 25.88
C ALA A 433 0.71 -7.84 26.96
N ALA A 434 -0.42 -7.26 26.55
CA ALA A 434 -1.54 -6.98 27.43
C ALA A 434 -2.86 -7.19 26.70
N LEU A 435 -3.92 -7.47 27.46
CA LEU A 435 -5.27 -7.65 26.96
C LEU A 435 -6.19 -6.65 27.64
N VAL A 436 -6.65 -5.67 26.88
CA VAL A 436 -7.53 -4.61 27.39
C VAL A 436 -8.97 -5.01 27.11
N GLU A 437 -9.74 -5.21 28.17
CA GLU A 437 -11.18 -5.42 28.09
C GLU A 437 -11.90 -4.08 28.22
N HIS A 438 -12.66 -3.73 27.18
CA HIS A 438 -13.46 -2.51 27.14
C HIS A 438 -14.82 -2.74 27.77
N THR A 439 -15.50 -1.66 28.17
CA THR A 439 -16.81 -1.70 28.84
C THR A 439 -17.93 -2.37 28.02
N ASN A 440 -17.76 -2.48 26.70
CA ASN A 440 -18.69 -3.15 25.79
C ASN A 440 -18.32 -4.64 25.55
N GLY A 441 -17.35 -5.19 26.28
CA GLY A 441 -16.83 -6.55 26.11
C GLY A 441 -15.90 -6.73 24.91
N GLN A 442 -15.59 -5.66 24.15
CA GLN A 442 -14.58 -5.72 23.10
C GLN A 442 -13.19 -5.86 23.71
N LEU A 443 -12.33 -6.66 23.09
CA LEU A 443 -10.94 -6.81 23.50
C LEU A 443 -10.00 -6.07 22.54
N THR A 444 -9.04 -5.33 23.10
CA THR A 444 -7.85 -4.86 22.38
C THR A 444 -6.64 -5.66 22.80
N ARG A 445 -5.94 -6.24 21.81
CA ARG A 445 -4.68 -6.95 22.02
C ARG A 445 -3.54 -5.95 21.87
N PHE A 446 -2.87 -5.65 22.98
CA PHE A 446 -1.71 -4.78 23.00
C PHE A 446 -0.42 -5.59 22.90
N LEU A 447 0.51 -5.12 22.09
CA LEU A 447 1.87 -5.65 22.01
C LEU A 447 2.85 -4.51 21.82
N ALA A 448 3.84 -4.46 22.70
CA ALA A 448 5.04 -3.66 22.51
C ALA A 448 6.23 -4.55 22.17
N LEU A 449 7.16 -4.03 21.37
CA LEU A 449 8.36 -4.73 20.92
C LEU A 449 9.63 -3.95 21.24
N ASP A 450 10.74 -4.67 21.26
CA ASP A 450 12.07 -4.10 21.50
C ASP A 450 12.64 -3.45 20.23
N LYS A 451 13.85 -2.90 20.34
CA LYS A 451 14.62 -2.42 19.18
C LYS A 451 15.45 -3.52 18.55
N CYS A 452 15.80 -3.35 17.27
CA CYS A 452 16.57 -4.31 16.47
C CYS A 452 17.99 -4.59 17.01
N ILE A 453 18.08 -5.43 18.04
CA ILE A 453 19.32 -5.91 18.67
C ILE A 453 19.32 -7.44 18.70
N PRO A 454 20.48 -8.08 18.46
CA PRO A 454 20.63 -9.53 18.60
C PRO A 454 20.10 -10.07 19.93
N GLY A 455 19.32 -11.15 19.86
CA GLY A 455 18.75 -11.82 21.05
C GLY A 455 17.60 -11.09 21.72
N ARG A 456 17.07 -10.02 21.13
CA ARG A 456 15.90 -9.30 21.64
C ARG A 456 14.64 -9.54 20.81
N ASP A 457 13.51 -9.34 21.45
CA ASP A 457 12.18 -9.53 20.86
C ASP A 457 11.73 -8.28 20.08
N PHE A 458 12.41 -7.94 18.98
CA PHE A 458 12.15 -6.71 18.21
C PHE A 458 11.14 -6.88 17.07
N LEU A 459 10.92 -8.12 16.62
CA LEU A 459 10.06 -8.45 15.48
C LEU A 459 9.06 -9.54 15.85
N GLN A 460 7.80 -9.37 15.46
CA GLN A 460 6.77 -10.40 15.59
C GLN A 460 5.96 -10.52 14.31
N VAL A 461 5.85 -11.74 13.78
CA VAL A 461 4.97 -12.05 12.64
C VAL A 461 3.65 -12.60 13.16
N SER A 462 2.54 -12.11 12.65
CA SER A 462 1.21 -12.56 13.04
C SER A 462 0.27 -12.68 11.84
N LEU A 463 -0.64 -13.64 11.93
CA LEU A 463 -1.66 -13.89 10.92
C LEU A 463 -2.90 -13.05 11.22
N TYR A 464 -3.37 -12.31 10.22
CA TYR A 464 -4.56 -11.47 10.29
C TYR A 464 -5.56 -11.93 9.25
N GLU A 465 -6.82 -12.01 9.66
CA GLU A 465 -7.92 -12.42 8.80
C GLU A 465 -8.96 -11.30 8.72
N LYS A 466 -9.28 -10.86 7.50
CA LYS A 466 -10.38 -9.93 7.28
C LYS A 466 -11.44 -10.61 6.41
N LYS A 467 -12.67 -10.60 6.91
CA LYS A 467 -13.86 -11.03 6.16
C LYS A 467 -14.32 -9.86 5.29
N HIS A 468 -14.31 -10.06 3.97
CA HIS A 468 -14.92 -9.15 3.01
C HIS A 468 -16.41 -9.43 2.80
#